data_AF-A0A8C0HYP6-F1
#
_entry.id   AF-A0A8C0HYP6-F1
#
_cell.length_a   1.000
_cell.length_b   1.000
_cell.length_c   1.000
_cell.angle_alpha   90.00
_cell.angle_beta   90.00
_cell.angle_gamma   90.00
#
_symmetry.space_group_name_H-M   'P 1'
#
loop_
_entity.id
_entity.type
_entity.pdbx_description
1 polymer ?
#
loop_
_entity_poly.entity_id
_entity_poly.type
_entity_poly.pdbx_seq_one_letter_code
_entity_poly.pdbx_strand_id
1 'polypeptide(L)'
;MAVPQAFLPGPLHEGAALVEPQPSPRSSAEGFLEEELRLNAELKQLQFSEPVGIIYNPVEYAWEPHRSYVIRYCQGPKQVLFLGMNPGPFGMAQTGVPFGEVSVVRDWLGIGGPVQTPPQEHPKRPVLGLECPQSEANKGWEVVAKERLNELGLLPLLTK
;
A
#
# COMPACT_ATOMS: atom_id res chain seq x y z
N MET A 1 12.18 -73.62 37.45
CA MET A 1 11.18 -72.55 37.41
C MET A 1 11.59 -71.51 38.44
N ALA A 2 12.00 -70.33 37.99
CA ALA A 2 12.47 -69.22 38.82
C ALA A 2 11.85 -67.91 38.31
N VAL A 3 11.54 -67.04 39.26
CA VAL A 3 10.64 -65.88 39.24
C VAL A 3 11.12 -64.76 38.29
N PRO A 4 10.24 -64.03 37.58
CA PRO A 4 10.64 -62.92 36.71
C PRO A 4 11.03 -61.66 37.53
N GLN A 5 12.15 -61.03 37.13
CA GLN A 5 12.56 -59.71 37.61
C GLN A 5 11.64 -58.62 37.05
N ALA A 6 11.14 -57.76 37.93
CA ALA A 6 10.40 -56.55 37.60
C ALA A 6 11.36 -55.48 37.04
N PHE A 7 11.03 -54.91 35.89
CA PHE A 7 11.69 -53.73 35.34
C PHE A 7 10.82 -52.50 35.59
N LEU A 8 11.46 -51.43 36.07
CA LEU A 8 10.88 -50.19 36.59
C LEU A 8 10.18 -49.33 35.51
N PRO A 9 9.19 -48.50 35.87
CA PRO A 9 8.58 -47.54 34.96
C PRO A 9 9.53 -46.36 34.68
N GLY A 10 9.65 -45.97 33.41
CA GLY A 10 10.35 -44.75 33.00
C GLY A 10 9.60 -43.47 33.41
N PRO A 11 10.27 -42.32 33.49
CA PRO A 11 9.66 -41.09 33.95
C PRO A 11 8.60 -40.57 32.97
N LEU A 12 7.48 -40.12 33.53
CA LEU A 12 6.40 -39.43 32.84
C LEU A 12 6.94 -38.15 32.21
N HIS A 13 6.83 -38.04 30.88
CA HIS A 13 7.11 -36.79 30.17
C HIS A 13 5.95 -35.83 30.41
N GLU A 14 6.12 -34.95 31.39
CA GLU A 14 5.22 -33.82 31.65
C GLU A 14 5.82 -32.57 31.01
N GLY A 15 5.03 -31.90 30.17
CA GLY A 15 5.44 -30.66 29.51
C GLY A 15 5.00 -30.59 28.05
N ALA A 16 3.69 -30.59 27.81
CA ALA A 16 3.17 -30.00 26.57
C ALA A 16 3.46 -28.50 26.65
N ALA A 17 4.57 -28.08 26.03
CA ALA A 17 4.82 -26.67 25.80
C ALA A 17 3.63 -26.11 25.03
N LEU A 18 2.95 -25.13 25.64
CA LEU A 18 1.98 -24.30 24.95
C LEU A 18 2.73 -23.63 23.80
N VAL A 19 2.52 -24.13 22.59
CA VAL A 19 2.96 -23.47 21.37
C VAL A 19 2.20 -22.16 21.33
N GLU A 20 2.87 -21.06 21.67
CA GLU A 20 2.34 -19.73 21.38
C GLU A 20 2.00 -19.70 19.88
N PRO A 21 0.81 -19.18 19.51
CA PRO A 21 0.44 -19.10 18.11
C PRO A 21 1.49 -18.26 17.40
N GLN A 22 2.29 -18.94 16.56
CA GLN A 22 3.22 -18.27 15.66
C GLN A 22 2.39 -17.26 14.86
N PRO A 23 2.79 -15.97 14.82
CA PRO A 23 2.04 -14.98 14.07
C PRO A 23 1.90 -15.50 12.63
N SER A 24 0.65 -15.58 12.17
CA SER A 24 0.35 -15.92 10.79
C SER A 24 1.20 -15.05 9.87
N PRO A 25 1.75 -15.59 8.76
CA PRO A 25 2.53 -14.78 7.83
C PRO A 25 1.70 -13.56 7.41
N ARG A 26 2.23 -12.35 7.67
CA ARG A 26 1.56 -11.08 7.37
C ARG A 26 1.15 -11.07 5.90
N SER A 27 -0.02 -10.50 5.61
CA SER A 27 -0.41 -10.30 4.21
C SER A 27 0.51 -9.29 3.54
N SER A 28 0.68 -9.40 2.22
CA SER A 28 1.49 -8.43 1.45
C SER A 28 0.96 -7.00 1.60
N ALA A 29 -0.36 -6.83 1.75
CA ALA A 29 -0.98 -5.53 1.99
C ALA A 29 -0.61 -4.94 3.36
N GLU A 30 -0.63 -5.73 4.43
CA GLU A 30 -0.24 -5.27 5.77
C GLU A 30 1.23 -4.85 5.80
N GLY A 31 2.12 -5.69 5.26
CA GLY A 31 3.54 -5.36 5.20
C GLY A 31 3.83 -4.11 4.37
N PHE A 32 3.09 -3.89 3.27
CA PHE A 32 3.23 -2.68 2.45
C PHE A 32 2.79 -1.41 3.20
N LEU A 33 1.63 -1.46 3.86
CA LEU A 33 1.11 -0.32 4.63
C LEU A 33 2.01 0.00 5.84
N GLU A 34 2.56 -1.01 6.52
CA GLU A 34 3.52 -0.81 7.60
C GLU A 34 4.78 -0.08 7.11
N GLU A 35 5.27 -0.44 5.93
CA GLU A 35 6.43 0.20 5.31
C GLU A 35 6.14 1.64 4.90
N GLU A 36 4.95 1.93 4.38
CA GLU A 36 4.52 3.31 4.08
C GLU A 36 4.37 4.16 5.35
N LEU A 37 3.87 3.58 6.44
CA LEU A 37 3.81 4.26 7.75
C LEU A 37 5.21 4.54 8.30
N ARG A 38 6.15 3.59 8.16
CA ARG A 38 7.56 3.79 8.53
C ARG A 38 8.18 4.92 7.71
N LEU A 39 8.01 4.89 6.39
CA LEU A 39 8.49 5.95 5.49
C LEU A 39 7.88 7.31 5.84
N ASN A 40 6.58 7.38 6.11
CA ASN A 40 5.93 8.62 6.54
C ASN A 40 6.54 9.16 7.84
N ALA A 41 6.86 8.31 8.81
CA ALA A 41 7.51 8.73 10.04
C ALA A 41 8.91 9.32 9.79
N GLU A 42 9.68 8.75 8.86
CA GLU A 42 10.99 9.25 8.45
C GLU A 42 10.88 10.57 7.67
N LEU A 43 9.95 10.67 6.71
CA LEU A 43 9.70 11.88 5.93
C LEU A 43 9.27 13.06 6.80
N LYS A 44 8.50 12.82 7.87
CA LYS A 44 8.09 13.85 8.84
C LYS A 44 9.27 14.53 9.55
N GLN A 45 10.43 13.89 9.63
CA GLN A 45 11.61 14.46 10.26
C GLN A 45 12.37 15.41 9.33
N LEU A 46 12.07 15.40 8.03
CA LEU A 46 12.76 16.23 7.05
C LEU A 46 12.32 17.69 7.17
N GLN A 47 13.29 18.58 7.07
CA GLN A 47 13.07 20.03 6.99
C GLN A 47 13.43 20.50 5.60
N PHE A 48 12.56 21.33 5.02
CA PHE A 48 12.77 21.90 3.70
C PHE A 48 12.89 23.41 3.85
N SER A 49 13.86 23.99 3.14
CA SER A 49 14.04 25.43 3.05
C SER A 49 13.48 25.97 1.74
N GLU A 50 13.52 27.29 1.57
CA GLU A 50 13.20 27.97 0.31
C GLU A 50 13.89 27.29 -0.89
N PRO A 51 13.20 27.14 -2.04
CA PRO A 51 11.90 27.73 -2.38
C PRO A 51 10.67 26.86 -2.02
N VAL A 52 10.82 25.84 -1.15
CA VAL A 52 9.72 24.94 -0.79
C VAL A 52 8.80 25.61 0.23
N GLY A 53 7.66 26.14 -0.24
CA GLY A 53 6.70 26.82 0.63
C GLY A 53 5.67 25.91 1.30
N ILE A 54 5.26 24.83 0.63
CA ILE A 54 4.16 23.95 1.07
C ILE A 54 4.45 22.50 0.68
N ILE A 55 4.19 21.57 1.60
CA ILE A 55 4.44 20.13 1.45
C ILE A 55 3.15 19.37 1.69
N TYR A 56 2.78 18.50 0.76
CA TYR A 56 1.63 17.62 0.87
C TYR A 56 2.08 16.17 1.01
N ASN A 57 1.47 15.44 1.95
CA ASN A 57 1.60 13.99 2.04
C ASN A 57 0.23 13.32 1.91
N PRO A 58 -0.17 12.87 0.70
CA PRO A 58 -1.47 12.23 0.48
C PRO A 58 -1.64 10.90 1.21
N VAL A 59 -0.55 10.20 1.55
CA VAL A 59 -0.65 8.97 2.35
C VAL A 59 -1.14 9.28 3.77
N GLU A 60 -1.04 10.54 4.25
CA GLU A 60 -1.61 10.94 5.53
C GLU A 60 -3.05 11.43 5.41
N TYR A 61 -3.30 12.46 4.61
CA TYR A 61 -4.63 13.07 4.56
C TYR A 61 -5.64 12.29 3.71
N ALA A 62 -5.17 11.51 2.72
CA ALA A 62 -6.00 10.61 1.92
C ALA A 62 -5.78 9.13 2.31
N TRP A 63 -5.47 8.87 3.59
CA TRP A 63 -5.14 7.54 4.09
C TRP A 63 -6.25 6.50 3.83
N GLU A 64 -7.52 6.85 4.04
CA GLU A 64 -8.61 5.87 3.91
C GLU A 64 -8.75 5.31 2.48
N PRO A 65 -8.86 6.13 1.42
CA PRO A 65 -8.87 5.60 0.04
C PRO A 65 -7.54 4.92 -0.33
N HIS A 66 -6.39 5.43 0.14
CA HIS A 66 -5.10 4.81 -0.10
C HIS A 66 -5.00 3.39 0.50
N ARG A 67 -5.36 3.24 1.78
CA ARG A 67 -5.42 1.97 2.50
C ARG A 67 -6.38 1.00 1.82
N SER A 68 -7.55 1.49 1.39
CA SER A 68 -8.54 0.70 0.64
C SER A 68 -7.96 0.17 -0.67
N TYR A 69 -7.21 1.00 -1.40
CA TYR A 69 -6.50 0.59 -2.62
C TYR A 69 -5.47 -0.51 -2.34
N VAL A 70 -4.58 -0.34 -1.35
CA VAL A 70 -3.55 -1.32 -1.02
C VAL A 70 -4.17 -2.64 -0.56
N ILE A 71 -5.16 -2.59 0.33
CA ILE A 71 -5.84 -3.81 0.81
C ILE A 71 -6.54 -4.53 -0.34
N ARG A 72 -7.18 -3.79 -1.26
CA ARG A 72 -7.90 -4.43 -2.38
C ARG A 72 -6.95 -5.07 -3.38
N TYR A 73 -5.86 -4.40 -3.75
CA TYR A 73 -5.05 -4.78 -4.92
C TYR A 73 -3.67 -5.40 -4.58
N CYS A 74 -3.14 -5.21 -3.38
CA CYS A 74 -1.87 -5.78 -2.93
C CYS A 74 -2.04 -7.18 -2.31
N GLN A 75 -2.91 -8.02 -2.90
CA GLN A 75 -3.12 -9.39 -2.47
C GLN A 75 -2.04 -10.31 -3.07
N GLY A 76 -1.20 -10.90 -2.20
CA GLY A 76 -0.11 -11.80 -2.59
C GLY A 76 1.06 -11.13 -3.32
N PRO A 77 2.11 -11.91 -3.67
CA PRO A 77 3.31 -11.39 -4.31
C PRO A 77 3.04 -10.86 -5.72
N LYS A 78 3.74 -9.78 -6.10
CA LYS A 78 3.67 -9.16 -7.43
C LYS A 78 4.97 -9.40 -8.19
N GLN A 79 4.86 -9.77 -9.46
CA GLN A 79 6.02 -9.97 -10.33
C GLN A 79 6.53 -8.65 -10.94
N VAL A 80 5.64 -7.67 -11.07
CA VAL A 80 5.92 -6.38 -11.70
C VAL A 80 5.44 -5.27 -10.77
N LEU A 81 6.27 -4.24 -10.61
CA LEU A 81 5.95 -3.00 -9.89
C LEU A 81 6.07 -1.82 -10.85
N PHE A 82 4.98 -1.08 -11.01
CA PHE A 82 5.01 0.21 -11.70
C PHE A 82 5.38 1.30 -10.70
N LEU A 83 6.43 2.06 -10.99
CA LEU A 83 6.94 3.10 -10.10
C LEU A 83 6.88 4.46 -10.78
N GLY A 84 6.08 5.37 -10.22
CA GLY A 84 6.09 6.79 -10.57
C GLY A 84 7.14 7.56 -9.77
N MET A 85 7.25 8.86 -10.02
CA MET A 85 8.14 9.74 -9.24
C MET A 85 7.47 10.18 -7.91
N ASN A 86 6.36 10.92 -8.02
CA ASN A 86 5.67 11.54 -6.88
C ASN A 86 4.24 11.93 -7.27
N PRO A 87 3.35 12.23 -6.29
CA PRO A 87 1.97 12.61 -6.55
C PRO A 87 1.81 13.82 -7.48
N GLY A 88 0.96 13.70 -8.50
CA GLY A 88 0.45 14.83 -9.27
C GLY A 88 -0.65 15.58 -8.51
N PRO A 89 -0.83 16.90 -8.73
CA PRO A 89 -1.74 17.73 -7.94
C PRO A 89 -3.22 17.42 -8.14
N PHE A 90 -3.58 16.74 -9.24
CA PHE A 90 -4.97 16.40 -9.58
C PHE A 90 -5.21 14.88 -9.67
N GLY A 91 -4.22 14.09 -9.26
CA GLY A 91 -4.30 12.63 -9.18
C GLY A 91 -4.15 12.16 -7.75
N MET A 92 -3.01 11.52 -7.44
CA MET A 92 -2.74 10.98 -6.10
C MET A 92 -2.84 12.02 -4.97
N ALA A 93 -2.53 13.30 -5.21
CA ALA A 93 -2.73 14.35 -4.20
C ALA A 93 -4.21 14.61 -3.85
N GLN A 94 -5.13 14.15 -4.68
CA GLN A 94 -6.58 14.25 -4.42
C GLN A 94 -7.12 12.92 -3.91
N THR A 95 -6.60 11.81 -4.40
CA THR A 95 -7.25 10.49 -4.25
C THR A 95 -6.54 9.54 -3.31
N GLY A 96 -5.26 9.79 -2.99
CA GLY A 96 -4.40 8.85 -2.27
C GLY A 96 -3.93 7.66 -3.12
N VAL A 97 -4.42 7.50 -4.36
CA VAL A 97 -4.07 6.36 -5.23
C VAL A 97 -2.97 6.76 -6.23
N PRO A 98 -1.89 5.97 -6.41
CA PRO A 98 -0.87 6.24 -7.43
C PRO A 98 -1.47 6.34 -8.83
N PHE A 99 -1.06 7.36 -9.61
CA PHE A 99 -1.67 7.68 -10.92
C PHE A 99 -3.20 7.85 -10.88
N GLY A 100 -3.73 8.20 -9.70
CA GLY A 100 -5.14 8.09 -9.38
C GLY A 100 -5.97 9.27 -9.86
N GLU A 101 -6.23 9.33 -11.16
CA GLU A 101 -7.28 10.18 -11.72
C GLU A 101 -8.64 9.85 -11.07
N VAL A 102 -9.41 10.89 -10.71
CA VAL A 102 -10.59 10.75 -9.86
C VAL A 102 -11.63 9.78 -10.42
N SER A 103 -11.98 9.89 -11.70
CA SER A 103 -13.00 9.02 -12.32
C SER A 103 -12.52 7.56 -12.38
N VAL A 104 -11.25 7.32 -12.68
CA VAL A 104 -10.66 5.98 -12.69
C VAL A 104 -10.67 5.37 -11.29
N VAL A 105 -10.27 6.15 -10.27
CA VAL A 105 -10.24 5.67 -8.87
C VAL A 105 -11.65 5.33 -8.37
N ARG A 106 -12.61 6.23 -8.58
CA ARG A 106 -13.98 6.06 -8.09
C ARG A 106 -14.77 5.04 -8.90
N ASP A 107 -14.77 5.17 -10.22
CA ASP A 107 -15.72 4.49 -11.10
C ASP A 107 -15.18 3.14 -11.60
N TRP A 108 -13.85 3.00 -11.78
CA TRP A 108 -13.23 1.75 -12.25
C TRP A 108 -12.61 0.92 -11.12
N LEU A 109 -11.76 1.53 -10.28
CA LEU A 109 -11.16 0.83 -9.13
C LEU A 109 -12.16 0.65 -7.97
N GLY A 110 -13.27 1.39 -7.98
CA GLY A 110 -14.30 1.33 -6.94
C GLY A 110 -13.77 1.73 -5.56
N ILE A 111 -12.75 2.58 -5.52
CA ILE A 111 -12.13 3.07 -4.29
C ILE A 111 -12.81 4.38 -3.88
N GLY A 112 -13.31 4.41 -2.66
CA GLY A 112 -13.91 5.57 -2.03
C GLY A 112 -13.38 5.73 -0.61
N GLY A 113 -13.72 6.86 0.01
CA GLY A 113 -13.35 7.16 1.39
C GLY A 113 -13.18 8.66 1.61
N PRO A 114 -13.20 9.11 2.88
CA PRO A 114 -12.91 10.49 3.21
C PRO A 114 -11.47 10.84 2.84
N VAL A 115 -11.32 12.03 2.25
CA VAL A 115 -10.03 12.70 2.06
C VAL A 115 -10.04 13.92 2.97
N GLN A 116 -9.09 13.96 3.90
CA GLN A 116 -8.92 15.07 4.84
C GLN A 116 -8.16 16.23 4.17
N THR A 117 -8.27 17.41 4.77
CA THR A 117 -7.47 18.57 4.38
C THR A 117 -6.07 18.47 4.96
N PRO A 118 -4.99 18.73 4.19
CA PRO A 118 -3.65 18.82 4.75
C PRO A 118 -3.52 20.02 5.72
N PRO A 119 -2.51 20.06 6.61
CA PRO A 119 -2.36 21.12 7.62
C PRO A 119 -2.27 22.54 7.04
N GLN A 120 -1.73 22.66 5.83
CA GLN A 120 -1.61 23.91 5.09
C GLN A 120 -1.84 23.65 3.61
N GLU A 121 -2.54 24.55 2.94
CA GLU A 121 -2.82 24.47 1.51
C GLU A 121 -2.35 25.71 0.76
N HIS A 122 -1.84 25.48 -0.45
CA HIS A 122 -1.64 26.56 -1.40
C HIS A 122 -2.99 26.91 -2.06
N PRO A 123 -3.40 28.18 -2.14
CA PRO A 123 -4.70 28.56 -2.74
C PRO A 123 -4.90 28.07 -4.19
N LYS A 124 -3.81 27.91 -4.96
CA LYS A 124 -3.84 27.38 -6.33
C LYS A 124 -3.78 25.85 -6.43
N ARG A 125 -3.68 25.13 -5.31
CA ARG A 125 -3.57 23.66 -5.24
C ARG A 125 -4.40 23.12 -4.06
N PRO A 126 -5.72 23.38 -4.01
CA PRO A 126 -6.57 22.82 -2.96
C PRO A 126 -6.70 21.30 -3.12
N VAL A 127 -6.89 20.60 -2.00
CA VAL A 127 -7.29 19.20 -1.94
C VAL A 127 -8.82 19.16 -1.84
N LEU A 128 -9.45 18.76 -2.94
CA LEU A 128 -10.90 18.61 -3.10
C LEU A 128 -11.34 17.14 -3.04
N GLY A 129 -10.40 16.22 -2.85
CA GLY A 129 -10.69 14.80 -2.72
C GLY A 129 -11.23 14.17 -4.01
N LEU A 130 -12.11 13.18 -3.85
CA LEU A 130 -12.79 12.48 -4.95
C LEU A 130 -13.87 13.32 -5.66
N GLU A 131 -14.02 14.58 -5.26
CA GLU A 131 -14.89 15.57 -5.91
C GLU A 131 -14.11 16.56 -6.78
N CYS A 132 -12.77 16.42 -6.84
CA CYS A 132 -11.94 17.28 -7.67
C CYS A 132 -12.40 17.21 -9.15
N PRO A 133 -12.80 18.33 -9.78
CA PRO A 133 -13.30 18.34 -11.16
C PRO A 133 -12.16 18.34 -12.19
N GLN A 134 -10.92 18.52 -11.73
CA GLN A 134 -9.74 18.62 -12.58
C GLN A 134 -9.21 17.23 -12.89
N SER A 135 -8.92 17.00 -14.15
CA SER A 135 -8.27 15.78 -14.61
C SER A 135 -6.76 15.86 -14.43
N GLU A 136 -6.14 14.74 -14.09
CA GLU A 136 -4.69 14.61 -14.11
C GLU A 136 -4.15 14.71 -15.54
N ALA A 137 -2.95 15.31 -15.67
CA ALA A 137 -2.30 15.56 -16.97
C ALA A 137 -1.65 14.31 -17.58
N ASN A 138 -1.64 13.19 -16.86
CA ASN A 138 -1.08 11.91 -17.30
C ASN A 138 -2.06 11.09 -18.18
N LYS A 139 -3.22 11.62 -18.58
CA LYS A 139 -4.13 10.96 -19.52
C LYS A 139 -3.38 10.37 -20.72
N GLY A 140 -3.53 9.07 -20.97
CA GLY A 140 -2.85 8.35 -22.06
C GLY A 140 -1.57 7.61 -21.64
N TRP A 141 -1.11 7.75 -20.39
CA TRP A 141 0.04 7.00 -19.89
C TRP A 141 -0.16 5.49 -19.99
N GLU A 142 -1.42 5.03 -19.87
CA GLU A 142 -1.81 3.63 -19.98
C GLU A 142 -1.52 3.04 -21.36
N VAL A 143 -1.63 3.86 -22.43
CA VAL A 143 -1.31 3.44 -23.80
C VAL A 143 0.20 3.24 -23.93
N VAL A 144 0.97 4.25 -23.49
CA VAL A 144 2.44 4.20 -23.51
C VAL A 144 2.97 3.05 -22.65
N ALA A 145 2.37 2.84 -21.47
CA ALA A 145 2.73 1.74 -20.59
C ALA A 145 2.45 0.39 -21.26
N LYS A 146 1.27 0.20 -21.87
CA LYS A 146 0.93 -1.05 -22.59
C LYS A 146 1.88 -1.32 -23.74
N GLU A 147 2.23 -0.31 -24.53
CA GLU A 147 3.21 -0.44 -25.61
C GLU A 147 4.58 -0.87 -25.08
N ARG A 148 5.10 -0.20 -24.03
CA ARG A 148 6.37 -0.57 -23.41
C ARG A 148 6.36 -1.96 -22.79
N LEU A 149 5.28 -2.34 -22.13
CA LEU A 149 5.13 -3.68 -21.57
C LEU A 149 5.10 -4.74 -22.66
N ASN A 150 4.50 -4.44 -23.81
CA ASN A 150 4.49 -5.31 -24.97
C ASN A 150 5.91 -5.47 -25.55
N GLU A 151 6.63 -4.35 -25.75
CA GLU A 151 8.03 -4.36 -26.22
C GLU A 151 8.97 -5.15 -25.29
N LEU A 152 8.75 -5.05 -23.97
CA LEU A 152 9.55 -5.76 -22.97
C LEU A 152 9.13 -7.22 -22.79
N GLY A 153 8.11 -7.70 -23.50
CA GLY A 153 7.56 -9.06 -23.33
C GLY A 153 6.90 -9.29 -21.96
N LEU A 154 6.56 -8.23 -21.24
CA LEU A 154 5.96 -8.26 -19.90
C LEU A 154 4.44 -8.18 -19.93
N LEU A 155 3.84 -7.77 -21.06
CA LEU A 155 2.39 -7.67 -21.19
C LEU A 155 1.65 -8.99 -20.83
N PRO A 156 2.13 -10.19 -21.21
CA PRO A 156 1.50 -11.46 -20.82
C PRO A 156 1.47 -11.72 -19.31
N LEU A 157 2.32 -11.04 -18.53
CA LEU A 157 2.32 -11.16 -17.07
C LEU A 157 1.12 -10.45 -16.42
N LEU A 158 0.42 -9.59 -17.16
CA LEU A 158 -0.69 -8.77 -16.67
C LEU A 158 -2.07 -9.26 -17.13
N THR A 159 -2.14 -10.22 -18.04
CA THR A 159 -3.38 -10.69 -18.69
C THR A 159 -3.87 -12.05 -18.18
N LYS A 160 -3.71 -12.34 -16.88
CA LYS A 160 -4.22 -13.58 -16.27
C LYS A 160 -5.64 -13.45 -15.76
#